data_AF-A0A7X7F324-F1
#
_entry.id   AF-A0A7X7F324-F1
#
_cell.length_a   1.000
_cell.length_b   1.000
_cell.length_c   1.000
_cell.angle_alpha   90.00
_cell.angle_beta   90.00
_cell.angle_gamma   90.00
#
_symmetry.space_group_name_H-M   'P 1'
#
loop_
_entity.id
_entity.type
_entity.pdbx_description
1 polymer ?
#
loop_
_entity_poly.entity_id
_entity_poly.type
_entity_poly.pdbx_seq_one_letter_code
_entity_poly.pdbx_strand_id
1 'polypeptide(L)' 'TYREREIIRLRYGLGDGYTYTLEEVGRIFKVTRERVRQIESKAVHKLQHPVRAEKLAGFLQRAAG' A
#
# COMPACT_ATOMS: atom_id res chain seq x y z
N THR A 1 -9.17 3.75 3.55
CA THR A 1 -9.90 3.13 4.68
C THR A 1 -8.92 2.39 5.60
N TYR A 2 -9.33 1.90 6.77
CA TYR A 2 -8.44 1.13 7.66
C TYR A 2 -7.83 -0.08 6.94
N ARG A 3 -8.65 -0.92 6.31
CA ARG A 3 -8.18 -2.09 5.54
C ARG A 3 -7.22 -1.72 4.41
N GLU A 4 -7.53 -0.69 3.62
CA GLU A 4 -6.63 -0.22 2.56
C GLU A 4 -5.28 0.24 3.12
N ARG A 5 -5.30 1.00 4.23
CA ARG A 5 -4.09 1.48 4.90
C ARG A 5 -3.23 0.33 5.39
N GLU A 6 -3.81 -0.62 6.13
CA GLU A 6 -3.06 -1.74 6.70
C GLU A 6 -2.52 -2.71 5.62
N ILE A 7 -3.27 -2.94 4.54
CA ILE A 7 -2.79 -3.74 3.40
C ILE A 7 -1.58 -3.08 2.75
N ILE A 8 -1.64 -1.78 2.46
CA ILE A 8 -0.48 -1.05 1.92
C ILE A 8 0.68 -1.06 2.91
N ARG A 9 0.39 -0.89 4.21
CA ARG A 9 1.41 -0.91 5.26
C ARG A 9 2.23 -2.20 5.24
N LEU A 10 1.57 -3.35 5.23
CA LEU A 10 2.24 -4.66 5.21
C LEU A 10 2.88 -4.96 3.84
N ARG A 11 2.22 -4.64 2.72
CA ARG A 11 2.73 -4.92 1.38
C ARG A 11 4.05 -4.21 1.09
N TYR A 12 4.21 -2.99 1.60
CA TYR A 12 5.38 -2.16 1.38
C TYR A 12 6.32 -2.06 2.60
N GLY A 13 6.11 -2.88 3.64
CA GLY A 13 6.96 -2.92 4.85
C GLY A 13 7.01 -1.60 5.63
N LEU A 14 5.93 -0.82 5.57
CA LEU A 14 5.87 0.48 6.21
C LEU A 14 5.63 0.30 7.73
N GLY A 15 6.69 0.37 8.53
CA GLY A 15 6.60 0.44 9.99
C GLY A 15 7.30 -0.70 10.71
N ASP A 16 7.23 -1.93 10.20
CA ASP A 16 8.03 -3.07 10.72
C ASP A 16 9.25 -3.39 9.84
N GLY A 17 9.33 -2.82 8.63
CA GLY A 17 10.43 -3.04 7.68
C GLY A 17 10.30 -4.31 6.84
N TYR A 18 9.24 -5.10 7.02
CA TYR A 18 9.06 -6.38 6.33
C TYR A 18 7.95 -6.32 5.29
N THR A 19 8.27 -6.69 4.05
CA THR A 19 7.26 -6.79 2.98
C THR A 19 6.57 -8.14 3.04
N TYR A 20 5.24 -8.13 3.15
CA TYR A 20 4.43 -9.34 3.14
C TYR A 20 3.91 -9.62 1.72
N THR A 21 3.82 -10.89 1.35
CA THR A 21 3.22 -11.34 0.09
C THR A 21 1.70 -11.15 0.07
N LEU A 22 1.09 -11.19 -1.12
CA LEU A 22 -0.38 -11.15 -1.24
C LEU A 22 -1.05 -12.34 -0.54
N GLU A 23 -0.44 -13.53 -0.56
CA GLU A 23 -0.94 -14.68 0.20
C GLU A 23 -0.89 -14.44 1.71
N GLU A 24 0.22 -13.94 2.26
CA GLU A 24 0.37 -13.72 3.71
C GLU A 24 -0.61 -12.66 4.21
N VAL A 25 -0.74 -11.55 3.49
CA VAL A 25 -1.74 -10.52 3.80
C VAL A 25 -3.16 -11.11 3.66
N GLY A 26 -3.40 -11.97 2.67
CA GLY A 26 -4.67 -12.69 2.52
C GLY A 26 -5.02 -13.53 3.75
N ARG A 27 -4.05 -14.27 4.30
CA ARG A 27 -4.22 -15.05 5.54
C ARG A 27 -4.53 -14.14 6.73
N ILE A 28 -3.81 -13.03 6.91
CA ILE A 28 -4.02 -12.07 8.02
C ILE A 28 -5.43 -11.48 7.99
N PHE A 29 -5.90 -11.06 6.81
CA PHE A 29 -7.21 -10.42 6.65
C PHE A 29 -8.36 -11.38 6.40
N LYS A 30 -8.10 -12.69 6.35
CA LYS A 30 -9.05 -13.75 6.02
C LYS A 30 -9.76 -13.49 4.68
N VAL A 31 -8.98 -13.14 3.66
CA VAL A 31 -9.47 -12.88 2.29
C VAL A 31 -8.58 -13.59 1.27
N THR A 32 -9.08 -13.76 0.05
CA THR A 32 -8.30 -14.36 -1.02
C THR A 32 -7.15 -13.44 -1.45
N ARG A 33 -6.09 -14.04 -1.99
CA ARG A 33 -4.95 -13.33 -2.62
C ARG A 33 -5.42 -12.27 -3.62
N GLU A 34 -6.37 -12.64 -4.48
CA GLU A 34 -6.91 -11.73 -5.49
C GLU A 34 -7.67 -10.56 -4.87
N ARG A 35 -8.37 -10.79 -3.75
CA ARG A 35 -9.02 -9.69 -3.03
C ARG A 35 -8.02 -8.69 -2.47
N VAL A 36 -6.87 -9.17 -1.96
CA VAL A 36 -5.78 -8.28 -1.52
C VAL A 36 -5.27 -7.45 -2.69
N ARG A 37 -5.01 -8.08 -3.84
CA ARG A 37 -4.54 -7.40 -5.07
C ARG A 37 -5.49 -6.28 -5.50
N GLN A 38 -6.79 -6.55 -5.52
CA GLN A 38 -7.81 -5.53 -5.85
C GLN A 38 -7.80 -4.34 -4.89
N ILE A 39 -7.68 -4.62 -3.58
CA ILE A 39 -7.65 -3.56 -2.56
C ILE A 39 -6.36 -2.74 -2.67
N GLU A 40 -5.22 -3.39 -2.89
CA GLU A 40 -3.92 -2.75 -3.13
C GLU A 40 -4.00 -1.81 -4.34
N SER A 41 -4.46 -2.31 -5.51
CA SER A 41 -4.60 -1.47 -6.71
C SER A 41 -5.53 -0.28 -6.47
N LYS A 42 -6.65 -0.48 -5.78
CA LYS A 42 -7.59 0.60 -5.44
C LYS A 42 -6.96 1.64 -4.50
N ALA A 43 -6.17 1.21 -3.52
CA ALA A 43 -5.49 2.10 -2.59
C ALA A 43 -4.38 2.89 -3.28
N VAL A 44 -3.56 2.24 -4.12
CA VAL A 44 -2.52 2.91 -4.93
C VAL A 44 -3.13 3.95 -5.86
N HIS A 45 -4.19 3.59 -6.57
CA HIS A 45 -4.89 4.53 -7.46
C HIS A 45 -5.41 5.77 -6.70
N LYS A 46 -5.92 5.58 -5.48
CA LYS A 46 -6.32 6.70 -4.61
C LYS A 46 -5.15 7.59 -4.19
N LEU A 47 -3.96 7.03 -3.97
CA LEU A 47 -2.74 7.78 -3.61
C LEU A 47 -2.18 8.56 -4.79
N GLN A 48 -2.32 8.03 -6.01
CA GLN A 48 -1.91 8.70 -7.26
C GLN A 48 -2.80 9.89 -7.64
N HIS A 49 -3.97 10.04 -7.02
CA HIS A 49 -4.84 11.19 -7.27
C HIS A 49 -4.14 12.52 -6.92
N PRO A 50 -4.18 13.56 -7.77
CA PRO A 50 -3.37 14.78 -7.63
C PRO A 50 -3.36 15.40 -6.23
N VAL A 51 -4.55 15.56 -5.63
CA VAL A 51 -4.74 16.11 -4.27
C VAL A 51 -3.97 15.32 -3.19
N ARG A 52 -3.78 14.01 -3.35
CA ARG A 52 -3.00 13.18 -2.41
C ARG A 52 -1.54 13.07 -2.84
N ALA A 53 -1.27 13.00 -4.14
CA ALA A 53 0.05 12.91 -4.71
C ALA A 53 0.91 14.15 -4.39
N GLU A 54 0.32 15.35 -4.32
CA GLU A 54 1.02 16.58 -3.94
C GLU A 54 1.72 16.46 -2.58
N LYS A 55 1.06 15.83 -1.59
CA LYS A 55 1.63 15.58 -0.26
C LYS A 55 2.79 14.57 -0.28
N LEU A 56 2.86 13.75 -1.32
CA LEU A 56 3.89 12.74 -1.52
C LEU A 56 5.04 13.24 -2.42
N ALA A 57 4.80 14.29 -3.21
CA ALA A 57 5.76 14.80 -4.20
C ALA A 57 7.10 15.20 -3.56
N GLY A 58 7.09 15.75 -2.35
CA GLY A 58 8.31 16.12 -1.61
C GLY A 58 9.23 14.94 -1.25
N PHE A 59 8.72 13.70 -1.27
CA PHE A 59 9.54 12.50 -1.04
C PHE A 59 10.27 12.03 -2.30
N LEU A 60 9.75 12.35 -3.50
CA LEU A 60 10.37 11.93 -4.76
C LEU A 60 11.66 12.72 -5.07
N GLN A 61 11.75 13.99 -4.64
CA GLN A 61 12.94 14.81 -4.85
C GLN A 61 14.18 14.31 -4.07
N ARG A 62 14.00 13.59 -2.96
CA ARG A 62 15.12 13.08 -2.15
C ARG A 62 15.71 11.76 -2.65
N ALA A 63 15.05 11.07 -3.58
CA ALA A 63 15.49 9.78 -4.09
C ALA A 63 16.38 9.89 -5.35
N ALA A 64 16.57 11.09 -5.90
CA ALA A 64 17.32 11.36 -7.13
C ALA A 64 18.75 11.87 -6.87
N GLY A 65 19.33 11.59 -5.70
CA GLY A 65 20.70 11.95 -5.33
C GLY A 65 21.62 10.74 -5.26
#